data_AF-A0A0B7MDK9-F1
#
_entry.id   AF-A0A0B7MDK9-F1
#
_cell.length_a   1.000
_cell.length_b   1.000
_cell.length_c   1.000
_cell.angle_alpha   90.00
_cell.angle_beta   90.00
_cell.angle_gamma   90.00
#
_symmetry.space_group_name_H-M   'P 1'
#
loop_
_entity.id
_entity.type
_entity.pdbx_description
1 polymer ?
#
loop_
_entity_poly.entity_id
_entity_poly.type
_entity_poly.pdbx_seq_one_letter_code
_entity_poly.pdbx_strand_id
1 'polypeptide(L)'
;MTSILPENITDENRSANYVANFFKEHKIGQILVKSNFKKQKGFSCKELLQFLVTLVFLGKNLYRYLDINTGTAPFQKDAVYRFLNECHYNWRKFLLFLSSQIIRSRIVPQLSASDSLKAANRYLPKSCLLETGEPIRNGWRSLPQTPNCRMKR
;
A
#
# COMPACT_ATOMS: atom_id res chain seq x y z
N MET A 1 -39.85 -10.61 -20.86
CA MET A 1 -39.08 -9.50 -20.27
C MET A 1 -38.04 -10.10 -19.35
N THR A 2 -36.84 -10.38 -19.89
CA THR A 2 -35.73 -10.95 -19.12
C THR A 2 -34.85 -9.81 -18.63
N SER A 3 -34.60 -9.79 -17.33
CA SER A 3 -33.84 -8.78 -16.61
C SER A 3 -32.45 -8.55 -17.22
N ILE A 4 -32.23 -7.35 -17.73
CA ILE A 4 -30.92 -6.87 -18.18
C ILE A 4 -30.29 -6.18 -16.95
N LEU A 5 -29.26 -6.81 -16.34
CA LEU A 5 -28.35 -6.31 -15.29
C LEU A 5 -28.74 -6.49 -13.80
N PRO A 6 -28.32 -7.62 -13.20
CA PRO A 6 -27.86 -7.60 -11.80
C PRO A 6 -26.37 -7.93 -11.63
N GLU A 7 -25.73 -8.65 -12.55
CA GLU A 7 -24.36 -9.18 -12.37
C GLU A 7 -23.28 -8.10 -12.21
N ASN A 8 -23.32 -7.06 -13.07
CA ASN A 8 -22.30 -6.01 -13.04
C ASN A 8 -22.29 -5.25 -11.70
N ILE A 9 -23.48 -4.91 -11.19
CA ILE A 9 -23.61 -4.17 -9.92
C ILE A 9 -23.11 -5.01 -8.74
N THR A 10 -23.39 -6.32 -8.73
CA THR A 10 -22.90 -7.22 -7.68
C THR A 10 -21.38 -7.37 -7.68
N ASP A 11 -20.75 -7.43 -8.84
CA ASP A 11 -19.30 -7.54 -8.97
C ASP A 11 -18.57 -6.25 -8.60
N GLU A 12 -19.17 -5.10 -8.92
CA GLU A 12 -18.67 -3.79 -8.52
C GLU A 12 -18.63 -3.65 -7.00
N ASN A 13 -19.73 -3.98 -6.34
CA ASN A 13 -19.86 -3.92 -4.89
C ASN A 13 -18.92 -4.90 -4.19
N ARG A 14 -18.75 -6.12 -4.74
CA ARG A 14 -17.82 -7.12 -4.21
C ARG A 14 -16.38 -6.61 -4.23
N SER A 15 -15.95 -6.05 -5.36
CA SER A 15 -14.61 -5.51 -5.53
C SER A 15 -14.36 -4.31 -4.63
N ALA A 16 -15.31 -3.38 -4.54
CA ALA A 16 -15.23 -2.23 -3.65
C ALA A 16 -15.10 -2.65 -2.17
N ASN A 17 -15.89 -3.63 -1.73
CA ASN A 17 -15.84 -4.17 -0.38
C ASN A 17 -14.52 -4.89 -0.09
N TYR A 18 -14.01 -5.68 -1.03
CA TYR A 18 -12.72 -6.36 -0.90
C TYR A 18 -11.58 -5.35 -0.71
N VAL A 19 -11.53 -4.32 -1.56
CA VAL A 19 -10.53 -3.25 -1.46
C VAL A 19 -10.69 -2.49 -0.13
N ALA A 20 -11.91 -2.15 0.27
CA ALA A 20 -12.16 -1.46 1.54
C ALA A 20 -11.63 -2.27 2.76
N ASN A 21 -11.91 -3.58 2.77
CA ASN A 21 -11.43 -4.48 3.82
C ASN A 21 -9.89 -4.58 3.81
N PHE A 22 -9.27 -4.71 2.63
CA PHE A 22 -7.82 -4.71 2.50
C PHE A 22 -7.18 -3.44 3.07
N PHE A 23 -7.76 -2.28 2.76
CA PHE A 23 -7.28 -0.98 3.27
C PHE A 23 -7.40 -0.87 4.80
N LYS A 24 -8.47 -1.45 5.37
CA LYS A 24 -8.69 -1.49 6.81
C LYS A 24 -7.73 -2.45 7.50
N GLU A 25 -7.57 -3.67 6.98
CA GLU A 25 -6.71 -4.72 7.53
C GLU A 25 -5.24 -4.29 7.55
N HIS A 26 -4.75 -3.75 6.43
CA HIS A 26 -3.37 -3.28 6.32
C HIS A 26 -3.16 -1.85 6.81
N LYS A 27 -4.17 -1.19 7.41
CA LYS A 27 -4.08 0.18 7.95
C LYS A 27 -3.43 1.16 6.96
N ILE A 28 -3.80 1.08 5.68
CA ILE A 28 -3.13 1.80 4.58
C ILE A 28 -3.13 3.32 4.80
N GLY A 29 -4.16 3.85 5.47
CA GLY A 29 -4.19 5.27 5.87
C GLY A 29 -2.98 5.70 6.71
N GLN A 30 -2.48 4.86 7.62
CA GLN A 30 -1.30 5.17 8.42
C GLN A 30 -0.01 5.14 7.58
N ILE A 31 0.07 4.21 6.62
CA ILE A 31 1.20 4.11 5.70
C ILE A 31 1.28 5.34 4.80
N LEU A 32 0.12 5.81 4.32
CA LEU A 32 0.01 7.03 3.52
C LEU A 32 0.58 8.24 4.28
N VAL A 33 0.16 8.44 5.52
CA VAL A 33 0.68 9.54 6.36
C VAL A 33 2.19 9.43 6.55
N LYS A 34 2.72 8.24 6.87
CA LYS A 34 4.17 7.99 6.99
C LYS A 34 4.96 8.23 5.68
N SER A 35 4.27 8.15 4.55
CA SER A 35 4.82 8.32 3.20
C SER A 35 4.62 9.73 2.65
N ASN A 36 4.28 10.69 3.52
CA ASN A 36 4.07 12.11 3.19
C ASN A 36 2.83 12.39 2.33
N PHE A 37 1.84 11.49 2.33
CA PHE A 37 0.53 11.78 1.75
C PHE A 37 -0.26 12.62 2.75
N LYS A 38 -0.11 13.94 2.62
CA LYS A 38 -0.85 14.91 3.42
C LYS A 38 -2.06 15.38 2.63
N LYS A 39 -3.23 15.40 3.26
CA LYS A 39 -4.44 15.97 2.66
C LYS A 39 -4.19 17.45 2.43
N GLN A 40 -4.24 17.90 1.18
CA GLN A 40 -4.18 19.32 0.87
C GLN A 40 -5.57 19.97 0.89
N LYS A 41 -6.49 19.56 0.00
CA LYS A 41 -7.83 20.17 -0.12
C LYS A 41 -8.87 19.16 -0.59
N GLY A 42 -10.13 19.34 -0.15
CA GLY A 42 -11.29 18.55 -0.59
C GLY A 42 -11.33 17.14 0.00
N PHE A 43 -10.83 16.16 -0.74
CA PHE A 43 -10.99 14.74 -0.48
C PHE A 43 -9.82 14.13 0.29
N SER A 44 -10.05 13.01 0.99
CA SER A 44 -8.95 12.32 1.64
C SER A 44 -8.11 11.53 0.63
N CYS A 45 -6.79 11.53 0.82
CA CYS A 45 -5.86 10.74 -0.01
C CYS A 45 -6.18 9.24 0.04
N LYS A 46 -6.69 8.76 1.18
CA LYS A 46 -7.09 7.36 1.37
C LYS A 46 -8.27 7.00 0.46
N GLU A 47 -9.32 7.83 0.45
CA GLU A 47 -10.51 7.56 -0.37
C GLU A 47 -10.21 7.61 -1.86
N LEU A 48 -9.41 8.60 -2.30
CA LEU A 48 -8.97 8.70 -3.69
C LEU A 48 -8.15 7.48 -4.13
N LEU A 49 -7.22 7.04 -3.28
CA LEU A 49 -6.45 5.83 -3.57
C LEU A 49 -7.33 4.58 -3.57
N GLN A 50 -8.25 4.46 -2.62
CA GLN A 50 -9.17 3.33 -2.54
C GLN A 50 -10.03 3.24 -3.80
N PHE A 51 -10.59 4.37 -4.23
CA PHE A 51 -11.36 4.48 -5.47
C PHE A 51 -10.55 4.06 -6.71
N LEU A 52 -9.32 4.56 -6.84
CA LEU A 52 -8.43 4.20 -7.93
C LEU A 52 -8.12 2.69 -7.96
N VAL A 53 -7.82 2.10 -6.80
CA VAL A 53 -7.55 0.67 -6.70
C VAL A 53 -8.81 -0.14 -7.05
N THR A 54 -9.99 0.28 -6.58
CA THR A 54 -11.26 -0.36 -6.96
C THR A 54 -11.50 -0.30 -8.48
N LEU A 55 -11.23 0.83 -9.13
CA LEU A 55 -11.35 0.95 -10.59
C LEU A 55 -10.45 -0.02 -11.34
N VAL A 56 -9.20 -0.20 -10.87
CA VAL A 56 -8.25 -1.16 -11.45
C VAL A 56 -8.78 -2.59 -11.36
N PHE A 57 -9.34 -2.99 -10.21
CA PHE A 57 -9.94 -4.33 -10.05
C PHE A 57 -11.23 -4.52 -10.85
N LEU A 58 -11.98 -3.45 -11.08
CA LEU A 58 -13.15 -3.44 -11.95
C LEU A 58 -12.80 -3.51 -13.44
N GLY A 59 -11.53 -3.24 -13.82
CA GLY A 59 -11.13 -3.09 -15.22
C GLY A 59 -11.78 -1.89 -15.91
N LYS A 60 -12.29 -0.91 -15.15
CA LYS A 60 -12.96 0.28 -15.70
C LYS A 60 -11.99 1.43 -15.88
N ASN A 61 -12.07 2.08 -17.02
CA ASN A 61 -11.30 3.29 -17.28
C ASN A 61 -11.87 4.47 -16.45
N LEU A 62 -10.98 5.21 -15.77
CA LEU A 62 -11.35 6.36 -14.94
C LEU A 62 -12.19 7.39 -15.70
N TYR A 63 -11.75 7.79 -16.90
CA TYR A 63 -12.43 8.82 -17.69
C TYR A 63 -13.85 8.37 -18.03
N ARG A 64 -13.99 7.15 -18.57
CA ARG A 64 -15.30 6.59 -18.94
C ARG A 64 -16.21 6.41 -17.72
N TYR A 65 -15.65 5.99 -16.59
CA TYR A 65 -16.41 5.84 -15.35
C TYR A 65 -16.95 7.17 -14.85
N LEU A 66 -16.13 8.23 -14.85
CA LEU A 66 -16.55 9.56 -14.40
C LEU A 66 -17.53 10.22 -15.38
N ASP A 67 -17.38 9.99 -16.68
CA ASP A 67 -18.23 10.55 -17.73
C ASP A 67 -19.66 9.98 -17.67
N ILE A 68 -19.77 8.65 -17.52
CA ILE A 68 -21.05 7.95 -17.35
C ILE A 68 -21.75 8.35 -16.05
N ASN A 69 -20.98 8.59 -14.98
CA ASN A 69 -21.50 8.93 -13.65
C ASN A 69 -21.40 10.43 -13.36
N THR A 70 -21.49 11.28 -14.39
CA THR A 70 -21.46 12.74 -14.22
C THR A 70 -22.59 13.18 -13.28
N GLY A 71 -22.23 13.80 -12.14
CA GLY A 71 -23.17 14.25 -11.11
C GLY A 71 -23.44 13.27 -9.96
N THR A 72 -23.14 11.97 -10.13
CA THR A 72 -23.29 10.94 -9.07
C THR A 72 -21.95 10.36 -8.61
N ALA A 73 -20.88 10.56 -9.40
CA ALA A 73 -19.55 10.08 -9.06
C ALA A 73 -19.02 10.73 -7.76
N PRO A 74 -18.33 9.96 -6.90
CA PRO A 74 -17.83 10.46 -5.62
C PRO A 74 -16.72 11.51 -5.77
N PHE A 75 -16.03 11.54 -6.92
CA PHE A 75 -14.92 12.45 -7.19
C PHE A 75 -15.01 13.02 -8.59
N GLN A 76 -14.50 14.24 -8.77
CA GLN A 76 -14.30 14.82 -10.08
C GLN A 76 -12.93 14.45 -10.66
N LYS A 77 -12.82 14.48 -11.99
CA LYS A 77 -11.61 14.21 -12.77
C LYS A 77 -10.39 14.98 -12.23
N ASP A 78 -10.57 16.26 -11.91
CA ASP A 78 -9.50 17.13 -11.42
C ASP A 78 -8.99 16.73 -10.04
N ALA A 79 -9.85 16.21 -9.17
CA ALA A 79 -9.44 15.75 -7.84
C ALA A 79 -8.49 14.55 -7.95
N VAL A 80 -8.79 13.63 -8.87
CA VAL A 80 -7.98 12.43 -9.11
C VAL A 80 -6.64 12.79 -9.75
N TYR A 81 -6.62 13.67 -10.75
CA TYR A 81 -5.34 14.07 -11.37
C TYR A 81 -4.45 14.88 -10.45
N ARG A 82 -5.03 15.78 -9.65
CA ARG A 82 -4.25 16.49 -8.63
C ARG A 82 -3.63 15.52 -7.63
N PHE A 83 -4.34 14.46 -7.25
CA PHE A 83 -3.81 13.45 -6.36
C PHE A 83 -2.67 12.64 -7.00
N LEU A 84 -2.84 12.20 -8.26
CA LEU A 84 -1.85 11.39 -8.94
C LEU A 84 -0.58 12.18 -9.31
N ASN A 85 -0.73 13.46 -9.65
CA ASN A 85 0.36 14.30 -10.16
C ASN A 85 1.07 15.13 -9.07
N GLU A 86 0.71 14.96 -7.80
CA GLU A 86 1.32 15.70 -6.71
C GLU A 86 2.75 15.21 -6.44
N CYS A 87 3.73 16.10 -6.62
CA CYS A 87 5.16 15.78 -6.50
C CYS A 87 5.61 15.56 -5.05
N HIS A 88 4.84 16.06 -4.08
CA HIS A 88 5.14 15.91 -2.65
C HIS A 88 4.84 14.50 -2.11
N TYR A 89 4.10 13.68 -2.86
CA TYR A 89 3.75 12.32 -2.46
C TYR A 89 4.87 11.35 -2.77
N ASN A 90 5.39 10.69 -1.73
CA ASN A 90 6.47 9.73 -1.90
C ASN A 90 5.91 8.34 -2.18
N TRP A 91 5.55 8.10 -3.44
CA TRP A 91 5.04 6.81 -3.92
C TRP A 91 5.99 5.64 -3.67
N ARG A 92 7.31 5.86 -3.82
CA ARG A 92 8.33 4.84 -3.54
C ARG A 92 8.31 4.40 -2.08
N LYS A 93 8.27 5.35 -1.16
CA LYS A 93 8.20 5.09 0.29
C LYS A 93 6.90 4.36 0.65
N PHE A 94 5.78 4.77 0.05
CA PHE A 94 4.50 4.10 0.23
C PHE A 94 4.54 2.62 -0.17
N LEU A 95 4.99 2.33 -1.39
CA LEU A 95 5.07 0.96 -1.91
C LEU A 95 6.00 0.09 -1.06
N LEU A 96 7.13 0.64 -0.59
CA LEU A 96 8.07 -0.08 0.26
C LEU A 96 7.48 -0.44 1.64
N PHE A 97 6.77 0.49 2.27
CA PHE A 97 6.11 0.18 3.54
C PHE A 97 4.97 -0.83 3.36
N LEU A 98 4.18 -0.67 2.30
CA LEU A 98 3.08 -1.58 2.01
C LEU A 98 3.59 -3.00 1.75
N SER A 99 4.61 -3.16 0.90
CA SER A 99 5.19 -4.47 0.60
C SER A 99 5.81 -5.11 1.84
N SER A 100 6.59 -4.36 2.61
CA SER A 100 7.16 -4.83 3.88
C SER A 100 6.08 -5.32 4.85
N GLN A 101 4.98 -4.59 4.96
CA GLN A 101 3.87 -4.96 5.83
C GLN A 101 3.17 -6.23 5.34
N ILE A 102 2.88 -6.36 4.04
CA ILE A 102 2.24 -7.55 3.46
C ILE A 102 3.12 -8.78 3.66
N ILE A 103 4.43 -8.67 3.36
CA ILE A 103 5.40 -9.75 3.54
C ILE A 103 5.38 -10.20 5.00
N ARG A 104 5.47 -9.27 5.96
CA ARG A 104 5.44 -9.60 7.39
C ARG A 104 4.12 -10.20 7.85
N SER A 105 2.98 -9.75 7.32
CA SER A 105 1.67 -10.21 7.79
C SER A 105 1.21 -11.52 7.17
N ARG A 106 1.58 -11.81 5.92
CA ARG A 106 1.04 -12.94 5.15
C ARG A 106 2.11 -13.97 4.82
N ILE A 107 3.26 -13.53 4.33
CA ILE A 107 4.28 -14.42 3.79
C ILE A 107 5.12 -15.05 4.91
N VAL A 108 5.61 -14.25 5.87
CA VAL A 108 6.45 -14.76 6.97
C VAL A 108 5.73 -15.81 7.81
N PRO A 109 4.45 -15.63 8.22
CA PRO A 109 3.74 -16.66 8.99
C PRO A 109 3.53 -17.95 8.19
N GLN A 110 3.23 -17.87 6.89
CA GLN A 110 3.05 -19.04 6.04
C GLN A 110 4.33 -19.84 5.88
N LEU A 111 5.47 -19.16 5.68
CA LEU A 111 6.78 -19.81 5.63
C LEU A 111 7.10 -20.47 6.97
N SER A 112 6.86 -19.78 8.10
CA SER A 112 7.09 -20.32 9.44
C SER A 112 6.22 -21.53 9.81
N ALA A 113 5.04 -21.65 9.20
CA ALA A 113 4.13 -22.78 9.36
C ALA A 113 4.56 -23.99 8.53
N SER A 114 5.21 -23.77 7.38
CA SER A 114 5.75 -24.82 6.51
C SER A 114 7.16 -25.30 6.89
N ASP A 115 7.71 -24.85 8.02
CA ASP A 115 9.13 -24.92 8.29
C ASP A 115 9.69 -26.31 8.61
N SER A 116 10.18 -26.93 7.54
CA SER A 116 11.47 -27.61 7.45
C SER A 116 12.65 -26.78 8.04
N LEU A 117 12.50 -25.47 8.32
CA LEU A 117 13.49 -24.66 9.05
C LEU A 117 13.52 -24.94 10.57
N LYS A 118 12.45 -25.49 11.18
CA LYS A 118 12.52 -26.01 12.56
C LYS A 118 13.43 -27.23 12.65
N ALA A 119 13.48 -28.04 11.58
CA ALA A 119 14.41 -29.17 11.49
C ALA A 119 15.84 -28.69 11.23
N ALA A 120 16.06 -27.70 10.37
CA ALA A 120 17.39 -27.13 10.13
C ALA A 120 18.00 -26.46 11.39
N ASN A 121 17.19 -25.73 12.18
CA ASN A 121 17.63 -25.16 13.46
C ASN A 121 17.92 -26.21 14.56
N ARG A 122 17.50 -27.46 14.40
CA ARG A 122 17.84 -28.56 15.32
C ARG A 122 19.27 -29.09 15.08
N TYR A 123 19.83 -28.87 13.88
CA TYR A 123 21.15 -29.35 13.48
C TYR A 123 22.20 -28.24 13.35
N LEU A 124 21.86 -26.98 13.63
CA LEU A 124 22.80 -25.86 13.63
C LEU A 124 23.44 -25.65 15.01
N PRO A 125 24.77 -25.43 15.10
CA PRO A 125 25.43 -25.09 16.36
C PRO A 125 24.88 -23.78 16.93
N LYS A 126 24.78 -23.69 18.25
CA LYS A 126 24.15 -22.56 18.97
C LYS A 126 24.71 -21.17 18.62
N SER A 127 25.92 -21.09 18.07
CA SER A 127 26.55 -19.84 17.61
C SER A 127 25.83 -19.16 16.44
N CYS A 128 24.95 -19.86 15.73
CA CYS A 128 24.23 -19.33 14.57
C CYS A 128 22.74 -19.07 14.82
N LEU A 129 22.24 -19.32 16.04
CA LEU A 129 20.88 -18.96 16.43
C LEU A 129 20.78 -17.44 16.56
N LEU A 130 19.97 -16.79 15.72
CA LEU A 130 19.54 -15.41 15.98
C LEU A 130 18.65 -15.42 17.22
N GLU A 131 19.22 -15.06 18.37
CA GLU A 131 18.45 -14.81 19.59
C GLU A 131 17.52 -13.61 19.34
N THR A 132 16.23 -13.90 19.22
CA THR A 132 15.18 -12.88 19.27
C THR A 132 15.00 -12.46 20.73
N GLY A 133 15.62 -11.35 21.12
CA GLY A 133 15.14 -10.53 22.24
C GLY A 133 16.22 -10.01 23.20
N GLU A 134 16.59 -8.74 23.05
CA GLU A 134 16.71 -7.69 24.09
C GLU A 134 17.18 -6.37 23.40
N PRO A 135 16.85 -5.17 23.92
CA PRO A 135 16.93 -3.92 23.19
C PRO A 135 18.34 -3.33 23.26
N ILE A 136 18.98 -3.11 22.10
CA ILE A 136 20.25 -2.37 22.05
C ILE A 136 19.95 -0.88 22.28
N ARG A 137 20.08 -0.52 23.55
CA ARG A 137 20.31 0.81 24.10
C ARG A 137 21.45 1.51 23.33
N ASN A 138 21.14 2.69 22.80
CA ASN A 138 22.04 3.82 22.51
C ASN A 138 23.38 3.51 21.79
N GLY A 139 23.42 3.71 20.46
CA GLY A 139 24.68 3.59 19.72
C GLY A 139 24.69 4.03 18.26
N TRP A 140 23.85 4.99 17.83
CA TRP A 140 24.00 5.60 16.50
C TRP A 140 24.69 6.96 16.63
N ARG A 141 25.99 6.94 16.96
CA ARG A 141 26.89 8.05 16.68
C ARG A 141 27.86 7.56 15.61
N SER A 142 27.91 8.31 14.51
CA SER A 142 28.86 8.24 13.39
C SER A 142 28.48 7.34 12.20
N LEU A 143 27.70 7.91 11.27
CA LEU A 143 27.82 7.57 9.84
C LEU A 143 28.92 8.46 9.22
N PRO A 144 29.85 7.91 8.40
CA PRO A 144 30.84 8.70 7.69
C PRO A 144 30.17 9.57 6.62
N GLN A 145 30.57 10.85 6.57
CA GLN A 145 30.15 11.80 5.54
C GLN A 145 30.65 11.33 4.17
N THR A 146 29.76 11.29 3.17
CA THR A 146 30.15 11.06 1.78
C THR A 146 30.69 12.36 1.16
N PRO A 147 31.72 12.30 0.31
CA PRO A 147 32.29 13.48 -0.33
C PRO A 147 31.41 14.04 -1.46
N ASN A 148 31.47 15.37 -1.56
CA ASN A 148 30.86 16.24 -2.58
C ASN A 148 30.96 15.70 -4.03
N CYS A 149 29.82 15.43 -4.66
CA CYS A 149 29.70 15.43 -6.12
C CYS A 149 29.31 16.84 -6.60
N ARG A 150 30.32 17.66 -6.89
CA ARG A 150 30.16 18.96 -7.55
C ARG A 150 29.95 18.75 -9.05
N MET A 151 28.76 19.11 -9.55
CA MET A 151 28.50 19.34 -10.98
C MET A 151 29.52 20.35 -11.52
N LYS A 152 30.31 19.94 -12.52
CA LYS A 152 30.98 20.87 -13.42
C LYS A 152 29.99 21.24 -14.53
N ARG A 153 29.91 22.54 -14.79
CA ARG A 153 29.18 23.18 -15.89
C ARG A 153 29.73 22.74 -17.23
#